data_AF-A0A970K6E8-F1
#
_entry.id   AF-A0A970K6E8-F1
#
_cell.length_a   1.000
_cell.length_b   1.000
_cell.length_c   1.000
_cell.angle_alpha   90.00
_cell.angle_beta   90.00
_cell.angle_gamma   90.00
#
_symmetry.space_group_name_H-M   'P 1'
#
loop_
_entity.id
_entity.type
_entity.pdbx_description
1 polymer ?
#
loop_
_entity_poly.entity_id
_entity_poly.type
_entity_poly.pdbx_seq_one_letter_code
_entity_poly.pdbx_strand_id
1 'polypeptide(L)'
;MKKVTALFLAILMLTIPTALASGDLAGMTLEQLIQLRTQIEAELLIRGESESLGVPPGRYIVGVDIPAGIYKVTVSNSSVVGGMLVVYPDKKKMDSQGAYNVMELLSGMTGNEVLGKVELNEGNGVWISNGMLTFEMYKGIGL
;
A
#
# COMPACT_ATOMS: atom_id res chain seq x y z
N MET A 1 12.54 -47.51 -9.78
CA MET A 1 13.37 -46.60 -8.95
C MET A 1 12.91 -45.14 -8.93
N LYS A 2 12.18 -44.63 -9.94
CA LYS A 2 11.72 -43.21 -10.00
C LYS A 2 10.56 -42.84 -9.05
N LYS A 3 9.77 -43.84 -8.63
CA LYS A 3 8.60 -43.64 -7.74
C LYS A 3 8.99 -43.54 -6.26
N VAL A 4 10.12 -44.15 -5.88
CA VAL A 4 10.63 -44.14 -4.49
C VAL A 4 11.35 -42.82 -4.17
N THR A 5 12.05 -42.25 -5.15
CA THR A 5 12.72 -40.94 -5.01
C THR A 5 11.74 -39.77 -4.92
N ALA A 6 10.61 -39.83 -5.63
CA ALA A 6 9.57 -38.81 -5.54
C ALA A 6 8.87 -38.79 -4.17
N LEU A 7 8.69 -39.96 -3.55
CA LEU A 7 8.06 -40.08 -2.24
C LEU A 7 8.99 -39.55 -1.12
N PHE A 8 10.30 -39.79 -1.24
CA PHE A 8 11.29 -39.27 -0.29
C PHE A 8 11.38 -37.74 -0.35
N LEU A 9 11.25 -37.14 -1.54
CA LEU A 9 11.24 -35.68 -1.73
C LEU A 9 9.96 -35.04 -1.19
N ALA A 10 8.81 -35.69 -1.36
CA ALA A 10 7.54 -35.21 -0.82
C ALA A 10 7.50 -35.22 0.71
N ILE A 11 8.09 -36.25 1.34
CA ILE A 11 8.20 -36.35 2.80
C ILE A 11 9.17 -35.30 3.36
N LEU A 12 10.24 -34.94 2.63
CA LEU A 12 11.18 -33.89 3.04
C LEU A 12 10.56 -32.48 3.04
N MET A 13 9.57 -32.23 2.18
CA MET A 13 8.85 -30.95 2.15
C MET A 13 7.75 -30.83 3.21
N LEU A 14 7.31 -31.95 3.79
CA LEU A 14 6.30 -31.99 4.85
C LEU A 14 6.88 -31.70 6.25
N THR A 15 8.20 -31.64 6.40
CA THR A 15 8.87 -31.39 7.69
C THR A 15 9.48 -30.01 7.80
N ILE A 16 9.14 -29.05 6.92
CA ILE A 16 9.53 -27.66 7.14
C ILE A 16 8.77 -27.20 8.38
N PRO A 17 9.43 -26.95 9.52
CA PRO A 17 8.76 -26.32 10.63
C PRO A 17 8.35 -24.95 10.12
N THR A 18 7.05 -24.67 10.10
CA THR A 18 6.57 -23.30 9.98
C THR A 18 7.10 -22.58 11.21
N ALA A 19 8.28 -21.97 11.07
CA ALA A 19 8.77 -21.00 12.03
C ALA A 19 7.72 -19.90 12.04
N LEU A 20 6.82 -19.94 13.02
CA LEU A 20 6.03 -18.80 13.43
C LEU A 20 7.05 -17.78 13.87
N ALA A 21 7.43 -16.90 12.96
CA ALA A 21 8.20 -15.72 13.29
C ALA A 21 7.32 -14.91 14.24
N SER A 22 7.53 -15.12 15.55
CA SER A 22 7.16 -14.17 16.59
C SER A 22 7.95 -12.91 16.27
N GLY A 23 7.39 -12.05 15.42
CA GLY A 23 8.00 -10.77 15.07
C GLY A 23 8.17 -9.99 16.36
N ASP A 24 9.41 -9.75 16.76
CA ASP A 24 9.71 -8.90 17.89
C ASP A 24 9.37 -7.45 17.51
N LEU A 25 8.12 -7.06 17.80
CA LEU A 25 7.62 -5.72 17.55
C LEU A 25 8.23 -4.69 18.51
N ALA A 26 8.72 -5.13 19.68
CA ALA A 26 9.26 -4.23 20.70
C ALA A 26 10.64 -3.66 20.29
N GLY A 27 11.40 -4.41 19.48
CA GLY A 27 12.68 -3.96 18.92
C GLY A 27 12.57 -3.07 17.67
N MET A 28 11.38 -2.94 17.08
CA MET A 28 11.17 -2.12 15.89
C MET A 28 11.08 -0.63 16.23
N THR A 29 11.64 0.21 15.36
CA THR A 29 11.42 1.66 15.45
C THR A 29 9.96 1.99 15.12
N LEU A 30 9.48 3.17 15.55
CA LEU A 30 8.14 3.64 15.22
C LEU A 30 7.87 3.67 13.70
N GLU A 31 8.85 4.09 12.91
CA GLU A 31 8.73 4.12 11.44
C GLU A 31 8.57 2.71 10.86
N GLN A 32 9.34 1.74 11.37
CA GLN A 32 9.23 0.34 10.96
C GLN A 32 7.88 -0.26 11.33
N LEU A 33 7.34 0.07 12.50
CA LEU A 33 6.01 -0.35 12.92
C LEU A 33 4.92 0.24 12.03
N ILE A 34 5.04 1.51 11.65
CA ILE A 34 4.10 2.16 10.73
C ILE A 34 4.16 1.51 9.34
N GLN A 35 5.35 1.23 8.81
CA GLN A 35 5.52 0.52 7.55
C GLN A 35 4.93 -0.89 7.60
N LEU A 36 5.23 -1.65 8.66
CA LEU A 36 4.71 -3.00 8.83
C LEU A 36 3.18 -3.02 8.89
N ARG A 37 2.57 -2.09 9.65
CA ARG A 37 1.12 -1.92 9.68
C ARG A 37 0.57 -1.64 8.28
N THR A 38 1.19 -0.74 7.54
CA THR A 38 0.77 -0.37 6.18
C THR A 38 0.81 -1.59 5.24
N GLN A 39 1.86 -2.42 5.33
CA GLN A 39 1.98 -3.64 4.54
C GLN A 39 0.92 -4.69 4.91
N ILE A 40 0.64 -4.87 6.21
CA ILE A 40 -0.41 -5.79 6.67
C ILE A 40 -1.77 -5.33 6.14
N GLU A 41 -2.10 -4.03 6.27
CA GLU A 41 -3.36 -3.49 5.76
C GLU A 41 -3.47 -3.63 4.24
N ALA A 42 -2.37 -3.45 3.50
CA ALA A 42 -2.32 -3.62 2.05
C ALA A 42 -2.57 -5.09 1.65
N GLU A 43 -1.95 -6.04 2.35
CA GLU A 43 -2.15 -7.48 2.12
C GLU A 43 -3.59 -7.91 2.43
N LEU A 44 -4.17 -7.40 3.52
CA LEU A 44 -5.58 -7.66 3.85
C LEU A 44 -6.53 -7.12 2.79
N LEU A 45 -6.21 -5.97 2.20
CA LEU A 45 -6.96 -5.40 1.07
C LEU A 45 -6.88 -6.30 -0.17
N ILE A 46 -5.68 -6.79 -0.52
CA ILE A 46 -5.49 -7.73 -1.64
C ILE A 46 -6.33 -9.00 -1.45
N ARG A 47 -6.43 -9.51 -0.22
CA ARG A 47 -7.24 -10.67 0.13
C ARG A 47 -8.75 -10.40 0.18
N GLY A 48 -9.15 -9.14 0.05
CA GLY A 48 -10.55 -8.72 0.22
C GLY A 48 -11.05 -8.80 1.66
N GLU A 49 -10.13 -8.91 2.64
CA GLU A 49 -10.45 -8.95 4.08
C GLU A 49 -10.44 -7.57 4.72
N SER A 50 -10.00 -6.54 3.99
CA SER A 50 -10.17 -5.13 4.34
C SER A 50 -10.85 -4.39 3.19
N GLU A 51 -11.64 -3.37 3.51
CA GLU A 51 -12.26 -2.50 2.51
C GLU A 51 -11.42 -1.25 2.21
N SER A 52 -10.49 -0.93 3.10
CA SER A 52 -9.71 0.32 3.03
C SER A 52 -8.29 0.16 3.57
N LEU A 53 -7.38 0.96 3.03
CA LEU A 53 -5.96 1.04 3.42
C LEU A 53 -5.64 2.46 3.89
N GLY A 54 -5.14 2.60 5.12
CA GLY A 54 -4.66 3.89 5.62
C GLY A 54 -3.18 4.08 5.25
N VAL A 55 -2.87 5.09 4.44
CA VAL A 55 -1.52 5.40 4.00
C VAL A 55 -1.07 6.75 4.57
N PRO A 56 -0.01 6.80 5.38
CA PRO A 56 0.52 8.06 5.92
C PRO A 56 1.26 8.90 4.85
N PRO A 57 1.68 10.14 5.18
CA PRO A 57 2.58 10.90 4.32
C PRO A 57 3.88 10.14 4.05
N GLY A 58 4.32 10.14 2.79
CA GLY A 58 5.48 9.36 2.38
C GLY A 58 5.58 9.17 0.88
N ARG A 59 6.59 8.41 0.46
CA ARG A 59 6.80 7.99 -0.93
C ARG A 59 6.65 6.49 -1.02
N TYR A 60 5.89 6.04 -2.01
CA TYR A 60 5.44 4.66 -2.17
C TYR A 60 5.57 4.21 -3.62
N ILE A 61 5.68 2.91 -3.82
CA ILE A 61 5.70 2.26 -5.12
C ILE A 61 4.48 1.34 -5.22
N VAL A 62 3.68 1.53 -6.26
CA VAL A 62 2.51 0.68 -6.52
C VAL A 62 2.96 -0.71 -6.95
N GLY A 63 2.33 -1.74 -6.38
CA GLY A 63 2.72 -3.15 -6.50
C GLY A 63 3.74 -3.61 -5.44
N VAL A 64 4.30 -2.67 -4.64
CA VAL A 64 5.22 -2.99 -3.54
C VAL A 64 4.64 -2.53 -2.20
N ASP A 65 4.34 -1.24 -2.10
CA ASP A 65 3.85 -0.62 -0.86
C ASP A 65 2.32 -0.44 -0.87
N ILE A 66 1.76 -0.17 -2.05
CA ILE A 66 0.31 0.00 -2.27
C ILE A 66 -0.09 -0.96 -3.39
N PRO A 67 -1.14 -1.79 -3.23
CA PRO A 67 -1.57 -2.69 -4.29
C PRO A 67 -2.03 -1.91 -5.54
N ALA A 68 -1.87 -2.51 -6.72
CA ALA A 68 -2.44 -1.94 -7.94
C ALA A 68 -3.96 -2.06 -7.93
N GLY A 69 -4.65 -1.04 -8.42
CA GLY A 69 -6.11 -1.01 -8.38
C GLY A 69 -6.68 0.38 -8.59
N ILE A 70 -8.01 0.43 -8.54
CA ILE A 70 -8.77 1.67 -8.63
C ILE A 70 -9.28 2.01 -7.24
N TYR A 71 -8.96 3.21 -6.76
CA TYR A 71 -9.23 3.63 -5.40
C TYR A 71 -10.05 4.90 -5.35
N LYS A 72 -10.95 4.98 -4.37
CA LYS A 72 -11.48 6.23 -3.84
C LYS A 72 -10.55 6.69 -2.72
N VAL A 73 -10.07 7.92 -2.80
CA VAL A 73 -9.10 8.49 -1.87
C VAL A 73 -9.79 9.51 -0.97
N THR A 74 -9.64 9.37 0.34
CA THR A 74 -10.22 10.27 1.35
C THR A 74 -9.14 10.74 2.32
N VAL A 75 -9.19 12.00 2.76
CA VAL A 75 -8.32 12.46 3.85
C VAL A 75 -8.83 11.90 5.17
N SER A 76 -8.01 11.12 5.86
CA SER A 76 -8.38 10.53 7.15
C SER A 76 -7.96 11.39 8.33
N ASN A 77 -8.91 11.63 9.24
CA ASN A 77 -8.68 12.07 10.63
C ASN A 77 -7.65 13.21 10.80
N SER A 78 -7.88 14.31 10.10
CA SER A 78 -7.08 15.51 10.28
C SER A 78 -7.99 16.71 10.44
N SER A 79 -8.31 17.06 11.68
CA SER A 79 -9.19 18.19 11.99
C SER A 79 -8.65 19.55 11.51
N VAL A 80 -7.45 19.61 10.92
CA VAL A 80 -6.76 20.88 10.58
C VAL A 80 -5.90 20.82 9.31
N VAL A 81 -5.46 19.64 8.85
CA VAL A 81 -4.49 19.52 7.75
C VAL A 81 -5.11 18.77 6.57
N GLY A 82 -5.26 19.44 5.44
CA GLY A 82 -5.63 18.80 4.18
C GLY A 82 -4.63 17.72 3.75
N GLY A 83 -4.99 16.93 2.75
CA GLY A 83 -4.14 15.89 2.19
C GLY A 83 -3.90 16.08 0.71
N MET A 84 -2.75 15.63 0.24
CA MET A 84 -2.38 15.69 -1.17
C MET A 84 -1.72 14.39 -1.61
N LEU A 85 -2.25 13.83 -2.69
CA LEU A 85 -1.73 12.68 -3.42
C LEU A 85 -1.16 13.16 -4.75
N VAL A 86 0.03 12.69 -5.10
CA VAL A 86 0.63 12.87 -6.41
C VAL A 86 1.05 11.52 -6.96
N VAL A 87 0.59 11.20 -8.16
CA VAL A 87 0.93 9.97 -8.88
C VAL A 87 1.92 10.30 -10.00
N TYR A 88 2.97 9.50 -10.09
CA TYR A 88 4.02 9.57 -11.10
C TYR A 88 4.04 8.26 -11.91
N PRO A 89 4.47 8.31 -13.19
CA PRO A 89 4.60 7.12 -14.02
C PRO A 89 5.45 6.03 -13.39
N ASP A 90 6.53 6.43 -12.72
CA ASP A 90 7.46 5.54 -12.05
C ASP A 90 8.22 6.22 -10.90
N LYS A 91 8.93 5.42 -10.11
CA LYS A 91 9.77 5.90 -9.00
C LYS A 91 10.85 6.91 -9.43
N LYS A 92 11.49 6.73 -10.59
CA LYS A 92 12.56 7.63 -11.06
C LYS A 92 11.99 9.03 -11.33
N LYS A 93 10.78 9.09 -11.87
CA LYS A 93 10.05 10.34 -12.12
C LYS A 93 9.63 11.05 -10.83
N MET A 94 9.22 10.29 -9.81
CA MET A 94 8.93 10.81 -8.47
C MET A 94 10.18 11.39 -7.79
N ASP A 95 11.33 10.73 -7.91
CA ASP A 95 12.58 11.17 -7.28
C ASP A 95 13.29 12.29 -8.06
N SER A 96 13.10 12.37 -9.38
CA SER A 96 13.50 13.53 -10.17
C SER A 96 12.60 14.71 -9.83
N GLN A 97 13.15 15.80 -9.28
CA GLN A 97 12.42 17.00 -8.81
C GLN A 97 11.72 17.81 -9.93
N GLY A 98 10.93 17.16 -10.79
CA GLY A 98 10.19 17.81 -11.86
C GLY A 98 8.70 17.58 -11.68
N ALA A 99 7.99 18.64 -11.30
CA ALA A 99 6.51 18.71 -11.29
C ALA A 99 5.86 18.43 -12.66
N TYR A 100 6.66 18.21 -13.71
CA TYR A 100 6.23 17.97 -15.09
C TYR A 100 5.99 16.50 -15.44
N ASN A 101 6.24 15.55 -14.53
CA ASN A 101 5.98 14.12 -14.77
C ASN A 101 4.88 13.58 -13.85
N VAL A 102 3.86 14.40 -13.56
CA VAL A 102 2.72 14.02 -12.74
C VAL A 102 1.64 13.43 -13.65
N MET A 103 1.16 12.24 -13.33
CA MET A 103 -0.02 11.64 -13.97
C MET A 103 -1.31 12.17 -13.36
N GLU A 104 -1.35 12.28 -12.04
CA GLU A 104 -2.54 12.66 -11.31
C GLU A 104 -2.17 13.39 -10.02
N LEU A 105 -2.96 14.39 -9.66
CA LEU A 105 -2.85 15.12 -8.41
C LEU A 105 -4.24 15.25 -7.81
N LEU A 106 -4.41 14.72 -6.60
CA LEU A 106 -5.62 14.91 -5.80
C LEU A 106 -5.24 15.70 -4.54
N SER A 107 -5.99 16.74 -4.22
CA SER A 107 -5.75 17.52 -3.00
C SER A 107 -7.06 18.00 -2.39
N GLY A 108 -7.06 18.09 -1.07
CA GLY A 108 -8.19 18.60 -0.28
C GLY A 108 -7.66 19.45 0.86
N MET A 109 -8.47 20.40 1.33
CA MET A 109 -8.06 21.36 2.35
C MET A 109 -8.55 21.00 3.75
N THR A 110 -9.47 20.04 3.85
CA THR A 110 -10.14 19.67 5.10
C THR A 110 -10.03 18.18 5.39
N GLY A 111 -10.08 17.81 6.67
CA GLY A 111 -10.15 16.41 7.06
C GLY A 111 -11.49 15.77 6.71
N ASN A 112 -11.47 14.48 6.36
CA ASN A 112 -12.63 13.69 5.95
C ASN A 112 -13.22 14.06 4.58
N GLU A 113 -12.47 14.83 3.78
CA GLU A 113 -12.81 15.15 2.40
C GLU A 113 -12.45 13.99 1.46
N VAL A 114 -13.38 13.62 0.58
CA VAL A 114 -13.09 12.72 -0.55
C VAL A 114 -12.34 13.51 -1.60
N LEU A 115 -11.08 13.11 -1.87
CA LEU A 115 -10.23 13.78 -2.85
C LEU A 115 -10.56 13.37 -4.28
N GLY A 116 -11.09 12.16 -4.45
CA GLY A 116 -11.55 11.63 -5.72
C GLY A 116 -11.11 10.19 -5.98
N LYS A 117 -11.23 9.79 -7.25
CA LYS A 117 -10.91 8.46 -7.75
C LYS A 117 -9.54 8.48 -8.45
N VAL A 118 -8.66 7.55 -8.10
CA VAL A 118 -7.34 7.37 -8.71
C VAL A 118 -7.19 5.94 -9.24
N GLU A 119 -6.54 5.78 -10.39
CA GLU A 119 -6.12 4.47 -10.90
C GLU A 119 -4.61 4.31 -10.70
N LEU A 120 -4.23 3.30 -9.92
CA LEU A 120 -2.85 3.00 -9.59
C LEU A 120 -2.40 1.73 -10.31
N ASN A 121 -1.45 1.89 -11.24
CA ASN A 121 -0.86 0.79 -11.99
C ASN A 121 0.47 0.35 -11.36
N GLU A 122 0.80 -0.93 -11.49
CA GLU A 122 2.06 -1.48 -11.00
C GLU A 122 3.26 -0.67 -11.52
N GLY A 123 4.17 -0.32 -10.59
CA GLY A 123 5.36 0.47 -10.88
C GLY A 123 5.16 1.98 -10.77
N ASN A 124 3.93 2.50 -10.66
CA ASN A 124 3.70 3.92 -10.41
C ASN A 124 4.36 4.39 -9.11
N GLY A 125 4.88 5.61 -9.13
CA GLY A 125 5.38 6.29 -7.94
C GLY A 125 4.25 7.10 -7.30
N VAL A 126 4.07 6.97 -5.99
CA VAL A 126 3.04 7.69 -5.25
C VAL A 126 3.70 8.53 -4.16
N TRP A 127 3.44 9.84 -4.18
CA TRP A 127 3.85 10.74 -3.11
C TRP A 127 2.63 11.28 -2.39
N ILE A 128 2.57 11.07 -1.08
CA ILE A 128 1.55 11.61 -0.20
C ILE A 128 2.20 12.69 0.65
N SER A 129 1.61 13.88 0.62
CA SER A 129 2.01 15.00 1.46
C SER A 129 0.82 15.47 2.27
N ASN A 130 1.08 15.75 3.55
CA ASN A 130 0.11 16.23 4.52
C ASN A 130 -1.04 15.25 4.81
N GLY A 131 -1.34 15.03 6.09
CA GLY A 131 -2.45 14.17 6.53
C GLY A 131 -2.30 12.69 6.13
N MET A 132 -3.08 11.83 6.78
CA MET A 132 -3.20 10.42 6.36
C MET A 132 -4.24 10.34 5.24
N LEU A 133 -4.01 9.53 4.22
CA LEU A 133 -5.01 9.23 3.19
C LEU A 133 -5.54 7.82 3.38
N THR A 134 -6.84 7.64 3.16
CA THR A 134 -7.47 6.33 3.09
C THR A 134 -7.80 6.00 1.65
N PHE A 135 -7.33 4.84 1.21
CA PHE A 135 -7.59 4.26 -0.10
C PHE A 135 -8.64 3.16 0.07
N GLU A 136 -9.82 3.36 -0.50
CA GLU A 136 -10.91 2.38 -0.51
C GLU A 136 -11.08 1.83 -1.92
N MET A 137 -11.20 0.52 -2.07
CA MET A 137 -11.39 -0.09 -3.40
C MET A 137 -12.65 0.46 -4.08
N TYR A 138 -12.51 0.94 -5.31
CA TYR A 138 -13.62 1.59 -6.02
C TYR A 138 -14.63 0.56 -6.51
N LYS A 139 -15.82 0.53 -5.89
CA LYS A 139 -16.90 -0.44 -6.19
C LYS A 139 -17.88 0.01 -7.30
N GLY A 140 -17.64 1.13 -7.98
CA GLY A 140 -18.37 1.49 -9.21
C GLY A 140 -19.61 2.39 -9.06
N ILE A 141 -19.85 3.01 -7.90
CA ILE A 141 -20.95 3.97 -7.70
C ILE A 141 -20.49 5.15 -6.85
N GLY A 142 -20.25 6.32 -7.48
CA GLY A 142 -19.85 7.57 -6.81
C GLY A 142 -18.44 8.08 -7.16
N LEU A 143 -18.06 9.25 -6.63
CA LEU A 143 -16.70 9.79 -6.59
C LEU A 143 -16.14 9.66 -5.18
#